data_AF-A0A2V6E4A0-F1
#
_entry.id   AF-A0A2V6E4A0-F1
#
_cell.length_a   1.000
_cell.length_b   1.000
_cell.length_c   1.000
_cell.angle_alpha   90.00
_cell.angle_beta   90.00
_cell.angle_gamma   90.00
#
_symmetry.space_group_name_H-M   'P 1'
#
loop_
_entity.id
_entity.type
_entity.pdbx_description
1 polymer ?
#
loop_
_entity_poly.entity_id
_entity_poly.type
_entity_poly.pdbx_seq_one_letter_code
_entity_poly.pdbx_strand_id
1 'polypeptide(L)'
;SSGFIQLGVLIAIGISAAGLLMTTVFFLFVPRGNVPLRSDWILGAVRNYVRRMQSRPRSILAISAPILIALLIIAIAPQIPLTFEANARSLEPKNSRAGTALSLIMQKMPVRWEPVLGIVRASTEQQLHDFWNAIAQHWAELQRAGKIKSFSIPNALALSPREMQHNRRKLASINFDAARTALQNALTQNRFNPDAFASAFELLNQLQAAAAPDYKIPSWRTQLPPGSAWWFLVERYFAQDSLTTTGFVTTNAPVATQEQKNVLARELPVTGIPITLSGWSYTLTDLVPWSHRHFDEIVPCAAQFIKCTRLPPRSCDRG
;
A
#
# COMPACT_ATOMS: atom_id res chain seq x y z
N SER A 1 4.05 -10.38 -8.33
CA SER A 1 4.62 -10.41 -6.96
C SER A 1 6.04 -10.94 -7.03
N SER A 2 7.03 -10.15 -6.60
CA SER A 2 8.46 -10.52 -6.60
C SER A 2 8.76 -11.74 -5.72
N GLY A 3 8.03 -11.93 -4.63
CA GLY A 3 8.21 -13.07 -3.72
C GLY A 3 7.82 -14.42 -4.32
N PHE A 4 6.76 -14.48 -5.13
CA PHE A 4 6.37 -15.72 -5.84
C PHE A 4 7.40 -16.13 -6.91
N ILE A 5 8.02 -15.14 -7.58
CA ILE A 5 9.08 -15.38 -8.56
C ILE A 5 10.33 -15.90 -7.85
N GLN A 6 10.71 -15.34 -6.70
CA GLN A 6 11.84 -15.83 -5.90
C GLN A 6 11.62 -17.26 -5.39
N LEU A 7 10.42 -17.59 -4.92
CA LEU A 7 10.09 -18.94 -4.46
C LEU A 7 10.18 -19.95 -5.61
N GLY A 8 9.63 -19.62 -6.78
CA GLY A 8 9.69 -20.48 -7.97
C GLY A 8 11.12 -20.73 -8.45
N VAL A 9 11.96 -19.69 -8.48
CA VAL A 9 13.37 -19.80 -8.86
C VAL A 9 14.15 -20.65 -7.86
N LEU A 10 13.92 -20.48 -6.55
CA LEU A 10 14.59 -21.28 -5.52
C LEU A 10 14.23 -22.77 -5.61
N ILE A 11 12.95 -23.08 -5.85
CA ILE A 11 12.50 -24.46 -6.05
C ILE A 11 13.11 -25.06 -7.32
N ALA A 12 13.13 -24.32 -8.42
CA ALA A 12 13.72 -24.79 -9.69
C ALA A 12 15.22 -25.08 -9.56
N ILE A 13 15.96 -24.22 -8.88
CA ILE A 13 17.39 -24.43 -8.58
C ILE A 13 17.55 -25.67 -7.69
N GLY A 14 16.73 -25.80 -6.65
CA GLY A 14 16.77 -26.96 -5.73
C GLY A 14 16.54 -28.29 -6.45
N ILE A 15 15.52 -28.37 -7.32
CA ILE A 15 15.23 -29.58 -8.12
C ILE A 15 16.36 -29.87 -9.10
N SER A 16 16.91 -28.85 -9.76
CA SER A 16 18.01 -29.00 -10.72
C SER A 16 19.30 -29.47 -10.06
N ALA A 17 19.66 -28.88 -8.92
CA ALA A 17 20.81 -29.27 -8.13
C ALA A 17 20.66 -30.68 -7.57
N ALA A 18 19.47 -31.04 -7.08
CA ALA A 18 19.18 -32.40 -6.63
C ALA A 18 19.29 -33.43 -7.77
N GLY A 19 18.80 -33.10 -8.97
CA GLY A 19 18.94 -33.96 -10.15
C GLY A 19 20.39 -34.16 -10.59
N LEU A 20 21.20 -33.09 -10.57
CA LEU A 20 22.64 -33.16 -10.85
C LEU A 20 23.39 -33.99 -9.80
N LEU A 21 23.10 -33.78 -8.51
CA LEU A 21 23.71 -34.55 -7.42
C LEU A 21 23.31 -36.03 -7.48
N MET A 22 22.04 -36.35 -7.73
CA MET A 22 21.62 -37.75 -7.89
C MET A 22 22.27 -38.42 -9.10
N THR A 23 22.45 -37.72 -10.22
CA THR A 23 23.07 -38.33 -11.40
C THR A 23 24.58 -38.50 -11.27
N THR A 24 25.26 -37.64 -10.51
CA THR A 24 26.74 -37.66 -10.37
C THR A 24 27.23 -38.42 -9.14
N VAL A 25 26.64 -38.18 -7.97
CA VAL A 25 27.13 -38.71 -6.68
C VAL A 25 26.51 -40.07 -6.35
N PHE A 26 25.25 -40.31 -6.72
CA PHE A 26 24.59 -41.58 -6.40
C PHE A 26 25.31 -42.78 -7.05
N PHE A 27 25.74 -42.67 -8.31
CA PHE A 27 26.49 -43.74 -8.97
C PHE A 27 27.89 -43.95 -8.42
N LEU A 28 28.48 -42.95 -7.77
CA LEU A 28 29.79 -43.06 -7.12
C LEU A 28 29.72 -43.85 -5.81
N PHE A 29 28.57 -43.81 -5.13
CA PHE A 29 28.35 -44.40 -3.80
C PHE A 29 27.49 -45.67 -3.79
N VAL A 30 27.02 -46.17 -4.94
CA VAL A 30 26.28 -47.46 -4.99
C VAL A 30 27.28 -48.63 -5.05
N PRO A 31 27.39 -49.46 -3.99
CA PRO A 31 28.17 -50.68 -4.04
C PRO A 31 27.51 -51.66 -5.01
N ARG A 32 28.28 -52.29 -5.91
CA ARG A 32 27.79 -53.24 -6.94
C ARG A 32 27.30 -54.60 -6.40
N GLY A 33 26.85 -54.68 -5.15
CA GLY A 33 26.52 -55.96 -4.54
C GLY A 33 25.53 -55.85 -3.40
N ASN A 34 24.26 -55.63 -3.73
CA ASN A 34 23.17 -55.96 -2.82
C ASN A 34 22.49 -57.23 -3.32
N VAL A 35 22.97 -58.36 -2.82
CA VAL A 35 22.27 -59.65 -2.87
C VAL A 35 20.95 -59.47 -2.09
N PRO A 36 19.77 -59.85 -2.63
CA PRO A 36 18.50 -59.51 -1.98
C PRO A 36 18.39 -60.16 -0.60
N LEU A 37 18.53 -59.34 0.45
CA LEU A 37 18.19 -59.70 1.82
C LEU A 37 16.65 -59.75 1.93
N ARG A 38 16.12 -60.98 1.98
CA ARG A 38 14.74 -61.35 2.31
C ARG A 38 13.65 -60.80 1.38
N SER A 39 12.68 -61.65 1.06
CA SER A 39 11.47 -61.26 0.34
C SER A 39 10.60 -60.36 1.22
N ASP A 40 10.83 -59.06 1.15
CA ASP A 40 9.94 -58.08 1.78
C ASP A 40 8.57 -58.13 1.10
N TRP A 41 7.54 -58.40 1.89
CA TRP A 41 6.15 -58.46 1.43
C TRP A 41 5.71 -57.17 0.73
N ILE A 42 6.23 -56.01 1.16
CA ILE A 42 6.00 -54.70 0.54
C ILE A 42 6.57 -54.68 -0.89
N LEU A 43 7.79 -55.19 -1.09
CA LEU A 43 8.43 -55.29 -2.39
C LEU A 43 7.66 -56.27 -3.31
N GLY A 44 7.14 -57.37 -2.76
CA GLY A 44 6.25 -58.28 -3.46
C GLY A 44 4.91 -57.64 -3.86
N ALA A 45 4.31 -56.86 -2.96
CA ALA A 45 3.05 -56.15 -3.20
C ALA A 45 3.22 -55.08 -4.28
N VAL A 46 4.30 -54.28 -4.21
CA VAL A 46 4.65 -53.27 -5.23
C VAL A 46 4.96 -53.95 -6.56
N ARG A 47 5.72 -55.04 -6.57
CA ARG A 47 6.04 -55.77 -7.81
C ARG A 47 4.80 -56.35 -8.47
N ASN A 48 3.86 -56.90 -7.68
CA ASN A 48 2.58 -57.38 -8.19
C ASN A 48 1.68 -56.25 -8.67
N TYR A 49 1.68 -55.10 -7.99
CA TYR A 49 0.95 -53.91 -8.42
C TYR A 49 1.50 -53.35 -9.75
N VAL A 50 2.83 -53.21 -9.88
CA VAL A 50 3.50 -52.75 -11.11
C VAL A 50 3.31 -53.76 -12.25
N ARG A 51 3.44 -55.06 -11.98
CA ARG A 51 3.17 -56.10 -12.98
C ARG A 51 1.71 -56.10 -13.42
N ARG A 52 0.76 -55.85 -12.52
CA ARG A 52 -0.67 -55.70 -12.81
C ARG A 52 -0.95 -54.42 -13.62
N MET A 53 -0.20 -53.34 -13.36
CA MET A 53 -0.25 -52.09 -14.12
C MET A 53 0.28 -52.24 -15.55
N GLN A 54 1.38 -52.97 -15.74
CA GLN A 54 1.95 -53.23 -17.07
C GLN A 54 1.16 -54.26 -17.88
N SER A 55 0.65 -55.33 -17.24
CA SER A 55 -0.07 -56.40 -17.94
C SER A 55 -1.54 -56.08 -18.24
N ARG A 56 -2.18 -55.20 -17.46
CA ARG A 56 -3.60 -54.82 -17.64
C ARG A 56 -3.82 -53.32 -17.42
N PRO A 57 -3.24 -52.45 -18.27
CA PRO A 57 -3.32 -50.99 -18.10
C PRO A 57 -4.77 -50.48 -18.10
N ARG A 58 -5.64 -51.11 -18.91
CA ARG A 58 -7.07 -50.75 -19.02
C ARG A 58 -7.85 -50.87 -17.71
N SER A 59 -7.51 -51.83 -16.85
CA SER A 59 -8.24 -52.06 -15.60
C SER A 59 -7.93 -51.00 -14.55
N ILE A 60 -6.69 -50.50 -14.49
CA ILE A 60 -6.31 -49.44 -13.56
C ILE A 60 -6.88 -48.11 -14.06
N LEU A 61 -6.78 -47.86 -15.36
CA LEU A 61 -7.32 -46.65 -15.99
C LEU A 61 -8.86 -46.58 -15.84
N ALA A 62 -9.56 -47.72 -15.92
CA ALA A 62 -11.00 -47.77 -15.67
C ALA A 62 -11.41 -47.44 -14.22
N ILE A 63 -10.52 -47.59 -13.24
CA ILE A 63 -10.78 -47.27 -11.83
C ILE A 63 -10.31 -45.84 -11.50
N SER A 64 -9.14 -45.43 -11.99
CA SER A 64 -8.60 -44.10 -11.70
C SER A 64 -9.27 -42.99 -12.52
N ALA A 65 -9.68 -43.26 -13.75
CA ALA A 65 -10.36 -42.28 -14.60
C ALA A 65 -11.66 -41.75 -13.99
N PRO A 66 -12.61 -42.56 -13.48
CA PRO A 66 -13.82 -42.02 -12.87
C PRO A 66 -13.52 -41.21 -11.61
N ILE A 67 -12.51 -41.59 -10.82
CA ILE A 67 -12.09 -40.82 -9.64
C ILE A 67 -11.52 -39.46 -10.05
N LEU A 68 -10.62 -39.43 -11.04
CA LEU A 68 -10.05 -38.19 -11.57
C LEU A 68 -11.13 -37.31 -12.21
N ILE A 69 -12.07 -37.90 -12.94
CA ILE A 69 -13.20 -37.20 -13.54
C ILE A 69 -14.10 -36.64 -12.43
N ALA A 70 -14.38 -37.39 -11.37
CA ALA A 70 -15.17 -36.90 -10.24
C ALA A 70 -14.47 -35.73 -9.53
N LEU A 71 -13.16 -35.82 -9.28
CA LEU A 71 -12.37 -34.73 -8.71
C LEU A 71 -12.33 -33.50 -9.62
N LEU A 72 -12.22 -33.70 -10.94
CA LEU A 72 -12.25 -32.63 -11.92
C LEU A 72 -13.62 -31.95 -11.96
N ILE A 73 -14.71 -32.73 -11.89
CA ILE A 73 -16.07 -32.20 -11.82
C ILE A 73 -16.24 -31.39 -10.53
N ILE A 74 -15.74 -31.86 -9.39
CA ILE A 74 -15.78 -31.12 -8.12
C ILE A 74 -14.97 -29.81 -8.20
N ALA A 75 -13.79 -29.84 -8.84
CA ALA A 75 -12.93 -28.66 -8.98
C ALA A 75 -13.50 -27.60 -9.93
N ILE A 76 -14.27 -28.00 -10.94
CA ILE A 76 -14.90 -27.09 -11.92
C ILE A 76 -16.34 -26.73 -11.51
N ALA A 77 -16.94 -27.48 -10.57
CA ALA A 77 -18.31 -27.25 -10.15
C ALA A 77 -18.46 -25.83 -9.54
N PRO A 78 -19.31 -24.97 -10.13
CA PRO A 78 -19.47 -23.57 -9.72
C PRO A 78 -20.18 -23.39 -8.37
N GLN A 79 -20.56 -24.49 -7.72
CA GLN A 79 -21.38 -24.48 -6.49
C GLN A 79 -20.57 -24.42 -5.20
N ILE A 80 -19.24 -24.61 -5.27
CA ILE A 80 -18.36 -24.37 -4.13
C ILE A 80 -17.86 -22.93 -4.26
N PRO A 81 -18.36 -21.97 -3.48
CA PRO A 81 -17.84 -20.62 -3.53
C PRO A 81 -16.38 -20.67 -3.09
N LEU A 82 -15.46 -20.54 -4.06
CA LEU A 82 -14.05 -20.34 -3.78
C LEU A 82 -13.92 -18.97 -3.13
N THR A 83 -13.94 -18.95 -1.80
CA THR A 83 -13.73 -17.72 -1.02
C THR A 83 -12.25 -17.35 -1.13
N PHE A 84 -11.93 -16.48 -2.09
CA PHE A 84 -10.61 -15.88 -2.17
C PHE A 84 -10.50 -14.80 -1.09
N GLU A 85 -9.85 -15.15 0.01
CA GLU A 85 -9.51 -14.18 1.05
C GLU A 85 -8.39 -13.27 0.55
N ALA A 86 -8.76 -12.19 -0.15
CA ALA A 86 -7.84 -11.15 -0.62
C ALA A 86 -7.32 -10.24 0.51
N ASN A 87 -7.77 -10.47 1.75
CA ASN A 87 -7.32 -9.72 2.91
C ASN A 87 -6.03 -10.33 3.48
N ALA A 88 -4.93 -9.59 3.40
CA ALA A 88 -3.64 -9.99 3.95
C ALA A 88 -3.70 -10.33 5.46
N ARG A 89 -4.75 -9.90 6.19
CA ARG A 89 -5.03 -10.34 7.56
C ARG A 89 -5.19 -11.84 7.74
N SER A 90 -5.68 -12.56 6.74
CA SER A 90 -5.84 -14.02 6.86
C SER A 90 -4.49 -14.75 6.92
N LEU A 91 -3.47 -14.17 6.28
CA LEU A 91 -2.09 -14.63 6.31
C LEU A 91 -1.32 -14.12 7.54
N GLU A 92 -1.94 -13.28 8.37
CA GLU A 92 -1.33 -12.81 9.61
C GLU A 92 -1.25 -13.97 10.60
N PRO A 93 -0.07 -14.26 11.19
CA PRO A 93 0.06 -15.34 12.16
C PRO A 93 -0.89 -15.10 13.32
N LYS A 94 -1.88 -15.98 13.48
CA LYS A 94 -2.97 -15.88 14.47
C LYS A 94 -2.49 -15.76 15.93
N ASN A 95 -1.21 -16.09 16.18
CA ASN A 95 -0.56 -16.05 17.49
C ASN A 95 0.57 -14.99 17.59
N SER A 96 0.45 -13.85 16.91
CA SER A 96 1.39 -12.74 17.07
C SER A 96 0.90 -11.73 18.10
N ARG A 97 1.78 -11.34 19.05
CA ARG A 97 1.52 -10.24 20.00
C ARG A 97 1.15 -8.93 19.28
N ALA A 98 1.68 -8.70 18.08
CA ALA A 98 1.33 -7.54 17.25
C ALA A 98 -0.10 -7.62 16.70
N GLY A 99 -0.56 -8.80 16.28
CA GLY A 99 -1.93 -9.03 15.80
C GLY A 99 -2.98 -8.94 16.94
N THR A 100 -2.62 -9.40 18.14
CA THR A 100 -3.44 -9.18 19.34
C THR A 100 -3.52 -7.69 19.70
N ALA A 101 -2.40 -6.97 19.68
CA ALA A 101 -2.40 -5.53 19.95
C ALA A 101 -3.22 -4.76 18.90
N LEU A 102 -3.07 -5.08 17.62
CA LEU A 102 -3.80 -4.46 16.52
C LEU A 102 -5.31 -4.72 16.62
N SER A 103 -5.73 -5.96 16.92
CA SER A 103 -7.16 -6.29 17.09
C SER A 103 -7.78 -5.61 18.31
N LEU A 104 -7.04 -5.45 19.40
CA LEU A 104 -7.49 -4.74 20.61
C LEU A 104 -7.60 -3.21 20.37
N ILE A 105 -6.65 -2.66 19.60
CA ILE A 105 -6.66 -1.27 19.12
C ILE A 105 -7.87 -1.03 18.20
N MET A 106 -8.19 -1.99 17.33
CA MET A 106 -9.35 -1.93 16.44
C MET A 106 -10.69 -2.11 17.15
N GLN A 107 -10.78 -2.95 18.18
CA GLN A 107 -12.01 -3.08 18.97
C GLN A 107 -12.33 -1.82 19.75
N LYS A 108 -11.30 -1.09 20.21
CA LYS A 108 -11.46 0.13 21.00
C LYS A 108 -11.60 1.41 20.16
N MET A 109 -11.28 1.37 18.87
CA MET A 109 -11.51 2.48 17.95
C MET A 109 -12.65 2.11 16.99
N PRO A 110 -13.84 2.72 17.09
CA PRO A 110 -14.88 2.52 16.08
C PRO A 110 -14.25 2.86 14.74
N VAL A 111 -14.31 1.91 13.79
CA VAL A 111 -13.64 1.95 12.49
C VAL A 111 -13.66 3.38 11.95
N ARG A 112 -12.59 4.14 12.21
CA ARG A 112 -12.41 5.44 11.57
C ARG A 112 -12.12 5.05 10.14
N TRP A 113 -13.14 5.19 9.29
CA TRP A 113 -13.05 4.88 7.87
C TRP A 113 -11.74 5.45 7.33
N GLU A 114 -10.97 4.61 6.67
CA GLU A 114 -9.66 5.02 6.18
C GLU A 114 -9.84 6.19 5.21
N PRO A 115 -9.16 7.33 5.47
CA PRO A 115 -9.31 8.50 4.63
C PRO A 115 -8.75 8.22 3.24
N VAL A 116 -9.39 8.83 2.23
CA VAL A 116 -8.83 8.92 0.89
C VAL A 116 -7.65 9.89 0.94
N LEU A 117 -6.52 9.44 0.42
CA LEU A 117 -5.28 10.21 0.34
C LEU A 117 -5.26 11.00 -0.96
N GLY A 118 -4.97 12.29 -0.89
CA GLY A 118 -4.69 13.13 -2.06
C GLY A 118 -3.21 13.49 -2.07
N ILE A 119 -2.43 12.91 -2.97
CA ILE A 119 -1.00 13.17 -3.09
C ILE A 119 -0.79 14.26 -4.14
N VAL A 120 -0.13 15.34 -3.76
CA VAL A 120 0.16 16.49 -4.62
C VAL A 120 1.67 16.66 -4.72
N ARG A 121 2.16 16.79 -5.95
CA ARG A 121 3.56 17.10 -6.23
C ARG A 121 3.65 18.43 -6.97
N ALA A 122 4.45 19.34 -6.42
CA ALA A 122 4.72 20.64 -7.03
C ALA A 122 6.18 20.74 -7.51
N SER A 123 6.45 21.71 -8.38
CA SER A 123 7.81 22.04 -8.81
C SER A 123 8.47 23.08 -7.91
N THR A 124 7.68 23.88 -7.18
CA THR A 124 8.18 24.93 -6.27
C THR A 124 7.32 25.03 -5.01
N GLU A 125 7.87 25.59 -3.94
CA GLU A 125 7.13 25.81 -2.67
C GLU A 125 5.94 26.75 -2.84
N GLN A 126 6.07 27.79 -3.68
CA GLN A 126 4.95 28.68 -3.99
C GLN A 126 3.83 27.93 -4.70
N GLN A 127 4.16 27.14 -5.71
CA GLN A 127 3.16 26.36 -6.43
C GLN A 127 2.49 25.32 -5.51
N LEU A 128 3.25 24.72 -4.59
CA LEU A 128 2.70 23.81 -3.59
C LEU A 128 1.66 24.50 -2.69
N HIS A 129 1.99 25.69 -2.19
CA HIS A 129 1.07 26.50 -1.41
C HIS A 129 -0.19 26.85 -2.22
N ASP A 130 -0.02 27.34 -3.44
CA ASP A 130 -1.14 27.74 -4.31
C ASP A 130 -2.06 26.53 -4.59
N PHE A 131 -1.48 25.35 -4.83
CA PHE A 131 -2.24 24.11 -5.02
C PHE A 131 -3.03 23.73 -3.77
N TRP A 132 -2.41 23.72 -2.59
CA TRP A 132 -3.13 23.38 -1.36
C TRP A 132 -4.17 24.40 -0.98
N ASN A 133 -3.97 25.69 -1.28
CA ASN A 133 -4.96 26.72 -1.03
C ASN A 133 -6.21 26.52 -1.92
N ALA A 134 -6.01 26.23 -3.21
CA ALA A 134 -7.12 25.93 -4.12
C ALA A 134 -7.85 24.63 -3.72
N ILE A 135 -7.11 23.57 -3.35
CA ILE A 135 -7.69 22.33 -2.83
C ILE A 135 -8.46 22.58 -1.53
N ALA A 136 -7.93 23.40 -0.62
CA ALA A 136 -8.59 23.74 0.63
C ALA A 136 -9.95 24.37 0.42
N GLN A 137 -10.03 25.34 -0.52
CA GLN A 137 -11.28 26.01 -0.87
C GLN A 137 -12.29 25.02 -1.44
N HIS A 138 -11.86 24.22 -2.43
CA HIS A 138 -12.70 23.22 -3.08
C HIS A 138 -13.22 22.17 -2.10
N TRP A 139 -12.35 21.59 -1.26
CA TRP A 139 -12.75 20.58 -0.29
C TRP A 139 -13.60 21.16 0.84
N ALA A 140 -13.39 22.43 1.23
CA ALA A 140 -14.29 23.11 2.15
C ALA A 140 -15.70 23.27 1.57
N GLU A 141 -15.83 23.54 0.28
CA GLU A 141 -17.13 23.56 -0.40
C GLU A 141 -17.78 22.18 -0.42
N LEU A 142 -17.03 21.13 -0.75
CA LEU A 142 -17.53 19.75 -0.70
C LEU A 142 -17.99 19.34 0.71
N GLN A 143 -17.28 19.78 1.75
CA GLN A 143 -17.65 19.55 3.13
C GLN A 143 -18.94 20.31 3.49
N ARG A 144 -19.05 21.59 3.12
CA ARG A 144 -20.28 22.38 3.33
C ARG A 144 -21.48 21.80 2.59
N ALA A 145 -21.26 21.25 1.40
CA ALA A 145 -22.28 20.56 0.61
C ALA A 145 -22.61 19.15 1.14
N GLY A 146 -21.97 18.69 2.21
CA GLY A 146 -22.21 17.38 2.81
C GLY A 146 -21.71 16.20 1.98
N LYS A 147 -20.87 16.44 0.96
CA LYS A 147 -20.32 15.38 0.08
C LYS A 147 -19.16 14.62 0.73
N ILE A 148 -18.42 15.29 1.60
CA ILE A 148 -17.38 14.71 2.44
C ILE A 148 -17.61 15.06 3.91
N LYS A 149 -17.11 14.23 4.82
CA LYS A 149 -17.30 14.42 6.26
C LYS A 149 -16.33 15.46 6.82
N SER A 150 -15.06 15.34 6.45
CA SER A 150 -13.99 16.26 6.85
C SER A 150 -12.77 16.06 5.97
N PHE A 151 -11.86 17.03 5.98
CA PHE A 151 -10.56 16.91 5.33
C PHE A 151 -9.45 17.47 6.21
N SER A 152 -8.21 17.08 5.90
CA SER A 152 -7.01 17.46 6.65
C SER A 152 -5.86 17.61 5.65
N ILE A 153 -5.27 18.79 5.58
CA ILE A 153 -4.30 19.17 4.54
C ILE A 153 -3.09 19.87 5.14
N PRO A 154 -1.94 19.85 4.45
CA PRO A 154 -0.70 20.44 4.93
C PRO A 154 -0.63 21.97 4.80
N ASN A 155 -1.73 22.65 4.47
CA ASN A 155 -1.71 24.07 4.04
C ASN A 155 -1.04 25.01 5.06
N ALA A 156 -1.20 24.76 6.36
CA ALA A 156 -0.55 25.56 7.42
C ALA A 156 1.00 25.41 7.45
N LEU A 157 1.51 24.33 6.88
CA LEU A 157 2.94 24.00 6.83
C LEU A 157 3.53 24.25 5.43
N ALA A 158 2.70 24.30 4.38
CA ALA A 158 3.09 24.69 3.03
C ALA A 158 3.15 26.23 2.93
N LEU A 159 4.22 26.82 3.47
CA LEU A 159 4.41 28.28 3.49
C LEU A 159 4.62 28.84 2.08
N SER A 160 4.01 30.01 1.80
CA SER A 160 4.26 30.75 0.55
C SER A 160 5.53 31.60 0.67
N PRO A 161 6.55 31.40 -0.19
CA PRO A 161 7.72 32.28 -0.24
C PRO A 161 7.36 33.76 -0.50
N ARG A 162 6.32 34.02 -1.29
CA ARG A 162 5.84 35.39 -1.58
C ARG A 162 5.22 36.04 -0.34
N GLU A 163 4.35 35.33 0.37
CA GLU A 163 3.76 35.84 1.61
C GLU A 163 4.81 36.03 2.69
N MET A 164 5.79 35.12 2.80
CA MET A 164 6.92 35.28 3.71
C MET A 164 7.73 36.54 3.42
N GLN A 165 7.97 36.85 2.13
CA GLN A 165 8.66 38.09 1.76
C GLN A 165 7.83 39.33 2.07
N HIS A 166 6.51 39.27 1.87
CA HIS A 166 5.60 40.36 2.24
C HIS A 166 5.57 40.59 3.75
N ASN A 167 5.47 39.52 4.54
CA ASN A 167 5.50 39.57 5.99
C ASN A 167 6.83 40.13 6.49
N ARG A 168 7.96 39.77 5.87
CA ARG A 168 9.27 40.34 6.18
C ARG A 168 9.32 41.85 5.94
N ARG A 169 8.79 42.34 4.82
CA ARG A 169 8.70 43.78 4.55
C ARG A 169 7.85 44.51 5.61
N LYS A 170 6.75 43.90 6.05
CA LYS A 170 5.95 44.43 7.16
C LYS A 170 6.75 44.45 8.47
N LEU A 171 7.45 43.37 8.80
CA LEU A 171 8.29 43.31 10.00
C LEU A 171 9.39 44.39 9.96
N ALA A 172 10.03 44.62 8.81
CA ALA A 172 11.05 45.64 8.64
C ALA A 172 10.52 47.08 8.86
N SER A 173 9.21 47.31 8.74
CA SER A 173 8.60 48.61 9.05
C SER A 173 8.32 48.83 10.54
N ILE A 174 8.46 47.80 11.38
CA ILE A 174 8.21 47.86 12.81
C ILE A 174 9.47 48.36 13.53
N ASN A 175 9.33 49.34 14.40
CA ASN A 175 10.39 49.74 15.31
C ASN A 175 10.41 48.81 16.55
N PHE A 176 11.19 47.72 16.46
CA PHE A 176 11.29 46.72 17.52
C PHE A 176 11.94 47.28 18.80
N ASP A 177 12.86 48.23 18.68
CA ASP A 177 13.49 48.87 19.86
C ASP A 177 12.44 49.68 20.64
N ALA A 178 11.62 50.46 19.94
CA ALA A 178 10.51 51.18 20.56
C ALA A 178 9.47 50.23 21.18
N ALA A 179 9.13 49.13 20.50
CA ALA A 179 8.22 48.12 21.04
C ALA A 179 8.77 47.45 22.31
N ARG A 180 10.08 47.13 22.31
CA ARG A 180 10.78 46.56 23.47
C ARG A 180 10.79 47.54 24.66
N THR A 181 11.13 48.80 24.42
CA THR A 181 11.11 49.85 25.45
C THR A 181 9.70 50.08 25.98
N ALA A 182 8.68 50.11 25.11
CA ALA A 182 7.29 50.26 25.53
C ALA A 182 6.83 49.10 26.42
N LEU A 183 7.16 47.85 26.06
CA LEU A 183 6.88 46.67 26.89
C LEU A 183 7.57 46.76 28.25
N GLN A 184 8.87 47.11 28.27
CA GLN A 184 9.62 47.27 29.51
C GLN A 184 9.01 48.34 30.43
N ASN A 185 8.63 49.49 29.87
CA ASN A 185 8.00 50.58 30.60
C ASN A 185 6.63 50.16 31.16
N ALA A 186 5.81 49.48 30.36
CA ALA A 186 4.51 48.98 30.80
C ALA A 186 4.64 47.97 31.94
N LEU A 187 5.59 47.04 31.88
CA LEU A 187 5.84 46.08 32.96
C LEU A 187 6.28 46.78 34.24
N THR A 188 7.17 47.77 34.11
CA THR A 188 7.70 48.54 35.24
C THR A 188 6.60 49.38 35.91
N GLN A 189 5.77 50.06 35.11
CA GLN A 189 4.64 50.86 35.59
C GLN A 189 3.60 50.02 36.34
N ASN A 190 3.33 48.82 35.86
CA ASN A 190 2.39 47.88 36.49
C ASN A 190 3.03 47.03 37.59
N ARG A 191 4.30 47.28 37.95
CA ARG A 191 5.07 46.54 38.97
C ARG A 191 5.14 45.02 38.71
N PHE A 192 5.12 44.62 37.44
CA PHE A 192 5.39 43.24 37.05
C PHE A 192 6.90 42.98 37.02
N ASN A 193 7.30 41.74 37.33
CA ASN A 193 8.68 41.30 37.18
C ASN A 193 9.00 41.10 35.68
N PRO A 194 9.95 41.86 35.08
CA PRO A 194 10.32 41.71 33.67
C PRO A 194 10.87 40.33 33.31
N ASP A 195 11.53 39.64 34.26
CA ASP A 195 12.13 38.32 34.03
C ASP A 195 11.06 37.25 33.75
N ALA A 196 9.86 37.41 34.31
CA ALA A 196 8.73 36.54 34.03
C ALA A 196 8.24 36.65 32.57
N PHE A 197 8.62 37.71 31.87
CA PHE A 197 8.28 37.97 30.47
C PHE A 197 9.48 37.80 29.53
N ALA A 198 10.55 37.12 29.97
CA ALA A 198 11.73 36.85 29.14
C ALA A 198 11.38 36.24 27.77
N SER A 199 10.38 35.36 27.70
CA SER A 199 9.88 34.77 26.45
C SER A 199 9.27 35.80 25.49
N ALA A 200 8.60 36.84 26.00
CA ALA A 200 8.03 37.90 25.17
C ALA A 200 9.13 38.81 24.59
N PHE A 201 10.14 39.14 25.40
CA PHE A 201 11.32 39.86 24.92
C PHE A 201 12.11 39.06 23.89
N GLU A 202 12.25 37.75 24.11
CA GLU A 202 12.91 36.86 23.17
C GLU A 202 12.14 36.72 21.85
N LEU A 203 10.80 36.68 21.91
CA LEU A 203 9.97 36.73 20.71
C LEU A 203 10.20 38.02 19.90
N LEU A 204 10.28 39.19 20.57
CA LEU A 204 10.60 40.45 19.89
C LEU A 204 11.97 40.41 19.21
N ASN A 205 12.99 39.86 19.89
CA ASN A 205 14.32 39.68 19.33
C ASN A 205 14.28 38.76 18.09
N GLN A 206 13.54 37.65 18.15
CA GLN A 206 13.39 36.71 17.04
C GLN A 206 12.66 37.31 15.85
N LEU A 207 11.62 38.11 16.09
CA LEU A 207 10.90 38.83 15.03
C LEU A 207 11.78 39.91 14.38
N GLN A 208 12.60 40.62 15.17
CA GLN A 208 13.57 41.58 14.66
C GLN A 208 14.64 40.88 13.81
N ALA A 209 15.17 39.74 14.27
CA ALA A 209 16.10 38.93 13.49
C ALA A 209 15.48 38.40 12.19
N ALA A 210 14.21 38.00 12.22
CA ALA A 210 13.47 37.52 11.04
C ALA A 210 13.20 38.62 10.00
N ALA A 211 13.28 39.90 10.39
CA ALA A 211 13.14 41.03 9.48
C ALA A 211 14.37 41.21 8.57
N ALA A 212 15.52 40.61 8.92
CA ALA A 212 16.75 40.73 8.12
C ALA A 212 16.58 40.12 6.71
N PRO A 213 17.17 40.76 5.67
CA PRO A 213 16.96 40.36 4.27
C PRO A 213 17.55 38.99 3.92
N ASP A 214 18.58 38.56 4.64
CA ASP A 214 19.28 37.29 4.50
C ASP A 214 18.74 36.19 5.44
N TYR A 215 17.76 36.51 6.29
CA TYR A 215 17.18 35.54 7.22
C TYR A 215 16.49 34.40 6.46
N LYS A 216 17.04 33.20 6.56
CA LYS A 216 16.41 31.98 6.07
C LYS A 216 15.59 31.35 7.17
N ILE A 217 14.33 31.05 6.87
CA ILE A 217 13.48 30.31 7.79
C ILE A 217 14.10 28.92 7.94
N PRO A 218 14.51 28.54 9.15
CA PRO A 218 15.08 27.23 9.39
C PRO A 218 14.03 26.15 9.08
N SER A 219 14.47 25.05 8.48
CA SER A 219 13.57 23.94 8.19
C SER A 219 13.07 23.34 9.50
N TRP A 220 11.75 23.10 9.61
CA TRP A 220 11.18 22.40 10.75
C TRP A 220 11.82 21.02 10.96
N ARG A 221 12.38 20.40 9.92
CA ARG A 221 13.14 19.13 10.02
C ARG A 221 14.39 19.24 10.87
N THR A 222 15.02 20.40 10.85
CA THR A 222 16.24 20.69 11.61
C THR A 222 15.95 21.27 13.00
N GLN A 223 14.75 21.84 13.21
CA GLN A 223 14.37 22.42 14.49
C GLN A 223 13.63 21.45 15.42
N LEU A 224 12.87 20.51 14.87
CA LEU A 224 12.11 19.56 15.68
C LEU A 224 13.01 18.39 16.09
N PRO A 225 13.17 18.12 17.40
CA PRO A 225 13.93 16.96 17.85
C PRO A 225 13.22 15.65 17.44
N PRO A 226 13.95 14.52 17.26
CA PRO A 226 13.37 13.24 16.84
C PRO A 226 12.24 12.70 17.73
N GLY A 227 12.20 13.09 19.02
CA GLY A 227 11.14 12.72 19.96
C GLY A 227 9.94 13.66 19.99
N SER A 228 9.88 14.67 19.12
CA SER A 228 8.80 15.65 19.12
C SER A 228 7.48 15.05 18.66
N ALA A 229 6.40 15.27 19.42
CA ALA A 229 5.05 14.89 19.01
C ALA A 229 4.61 15.55 17.68
N TRP A 230 5.22 16.68 17.33
CA TRP A 230 4.99 17.37 16.06
C TRP A 230 5.55 16.60 14.86
N TRP A 231 6.55 15.75 15.05
CA TRP A 231 7.16 14.97 13.97
C TRP A 231 6.12 14.10 13.25
N PHE A 232 5.23 13.47 14.02
CA PHE A 232 4.13 12.66 13.49
C PHE A 232 3.22 13.44 12.54
N LEU A 233 2.92 14.71 12.86
CA LEU A 233 2.08 15.54 11.99
C LEU A 233 2.81 15.86 10.69
N VAL A 234 4.09 16.21 10.76
CA VAL A 234 4.79 16.63 9.54
C VAL A 234 5.16 15.45 8.63
N GLU A 235 5.59 14.33 9.21
CA GLU A 235 5.84 13.08 8.48
C GLU A 235 4.59 12.57 7.77
N ARG A 236 3.42 12.75 8.39
CA ARG A 236 2.14 12.40 7.78
C ARG A 236 1.83 13.20 6.51
N TYR A 237 2.33 14.43 6.42
CA TYR A 237 1.96 15.39 5.39
C TYR A 237 3.01 15.54 4.29
N PHE A 238 4.29 15.43 4.62
CA PHE A 238 5.40 15.72 3.71
C PHE A 238 6.21 14.47 3.46
N ALA A 239 6.40 14.15 2.17
CA ALA A 239 7.39 13.17 1.76
C ALA A 239 8.82 13.70 2.01
N GLN A 240 9.84 12.86 1.81
CA GLN A 240 11.22 13.27 2.02
C GLN A 240 11.59 14.51 1.19
N ASP A 241 11.13 14.57 -0.06
CA ASP A 241 11.13 15.79 -0.86
C ASP A 241 10.00 16.71 -0.38
N SER A 242 10.34 17.90 0.16
CA SER A 242 9.39 18.86 0.73
C SER A 242 8.29 19.34 -0.23
N LEU A 243 8.40 19.00 -1.53
CA LEU A 243 7.48 19.36 -2.60
C LEU A 243 6.45 18.29 -2.94
N THR A 244 6.56 17.10 -2.34
CA THR A 244 5.56 16.04 -2.44
C THR A 244 4.84 15.93 -1.10
N THR A 245 3.53 16.08 -1.12
CA THR A 245 2.72 16.17 0.09
C THR A 245 1.41 15.41 -0.04
N THR A 246 0.82 15.06 1.10
CA THR A 246 -0.39 14.24 1.16
C THR A 246 -1.48 14.95 1.95
N GLY A 247 -2.68 15.04 1.41
CA GLY A 247 -3.90 15.45 2.12
C GLY A 247 -4.78 14.23 2.41
N PHE A 248 -5.68 14.36 3.38
CA PHE A 248 -6.56 13.29 3.83
C PHE A 248 -8.01 13.75 3.75
N VAL A 249 -8.86 12.97 3.12
CA VAL A 249 -10.30 13.21 3.02
C VAL A 249 -11.05 12.08 3.71
N THR A 250 -11.88 12.43 4.69
CA THR A 250 -12.77 11.47 5.34
C THR A 250 -14.13 11.52 4.65
N THR A 251 -14.58 10.38 4.15
CA THR A 251 -15.88 10.23 3.49
C THR A 251 -17.00 10.02 4.52
N ASN A 252 -18.24 10.25 4.10
CA ASN A 252 -19.42 10.03 4.95
C ASN A 252 -19.68 8.54 5.24
N ALA A 253 -19.26 7.67 4.32
CA ALA A 253 -19.39 6.23 4.37
C ALA A 253 -18.10 5.57 3.83
N PRO A 254 -17.80 4.32 4.19
CA PRO A 254 -16.68 3.59 3.60
C PRO A 254 -16.79 3.53 2.07
N VAL A 255 -15.67 3.76 1.39
CA VAL A 255 -15.56 3.55 -0.06
C VAL A 255 -15.53 2.04 -0.32
N ALA A 256 -16.67 1.47 -0.70
CA ALA A 256 -16.83 0.03 -0.92
C ALA A 256 -17.18 -0.31 -2.38
N THR A 257 -17.65 0.66 -3.16
CA THR A 257 -18.14 0.46 -4.53
C THR A 257 -17.37 1.29 -5.55
N GLN A 258 -17.34 0.82 -6.81
CA GLN A 258 -16.73 1.55 -7.91
C GLN A 258 -17.45 2.88 -8.20
N GLU A 259 -18.76 2.94 -7.98
CA GLU A 259 -19.55 4.17 -8.17
C GLU A 259 -19.14 5.25 -7.18
N GLN A 260 -19.02 4.90 -5.90
CA GLN A 260 -18.51 5.82 -4.86
C GLN A 260 -17.11 6.31 -5.20
N LYS A 261 -16.24 5.41 -5.66
CA LYS A 261 -14.91 5.77 -6.13
C LYS A 261 -14.96 6.76 -7.31
N ASN A 262 -15.76 6.48 -8.33
CA ASN A 262 -15.89 7.32 -9.53
C ASN A 262 -16.47 8.70 -9.20
N VAL A 263 -17.35 8.81 -8.20
CA VAL A 263 -17.81 10.10 -7.69
C VAL A 263 -16.63 10.85 -7.06
N LEU A 264 -15.88 10.23 -6.15
CA LEU A 264 -14.72 10.87 -5.51
C LEU A 264 -13.61 11.23 -6.51
N ALA A 265 -13.38 10.39 -7.52
CA ALA A 265 -12.41 10.63 -8.60
C ALA A 265 -12.79 11.83 -9.48
N ARG A 266 -14.08 12.16 -9.57
CA ARG A 266 -14.58 13.33 -10.30
C ARG A 266 -14.66 14.57 -9.43
N GLU A 267 -15.04 14.40 -8.16
CA GLU A 267 -15.34 15.51 -7.26
C GLU A 267 -14.12 16.01 -6.50
N LEU A 268 -13.18 15.16 -6.09
CA LEU A 268 -12.04 15.60 -5.28
C LEU A 268 -10.96 16.38 -6.05
N PRO A 269 -10.63 16.04 -7.31
CA PRO A 269 -9.61 16.77 -8.05
C PRO A 269 -10.02 18.22 -8.38
N VAL A 270 -9.05 19.12 -8.37
CA VAL A 270 -9.20 20.50 -8.83
C VAL A 270 -8.53 20.64 -10.20
N THR A 271 -9.22 21.29 -11.13
CA THR A 271 -8.73 21.48 -12.50
C THR A 271 -7.37 22.20 -12.50
N GLY A 272 -6.38 21.63 -13.21
CA GLY A 272 -5.03 22.19 -13.31
C GLY A 272 -4.08 21.82 -12.16
N ILE A 273 -4.51 21.03 -11.17
CA ILE A 273 -3.68 20.57 -10.06
C ILE A 273 -3.38 19.08 -10.21
N PRO A 274 -2.11 18.65 -10.24
CA PRO A 274 -1.73 17.25 -10.33
C PRO A 274 -1.92 16.56 -8.97
N ILE A 275 -3.15 16.08 -8.71
CA ILE A 275 -3.50 15.32 -7.52
C ILE A 275 -3.75 13.85 -7.86
N THR A 276 -3.04 12.96 -7.16
CA THR A 276 -3.22 11.51 -7.25
C THR A 276 -3.98 11.01 -6.04
N LEU A 277 -5.14 10.39 -6.27
CA LEU A 277 -5.96 9.81 -5.20
C LEU A 277 -5.50 8.39 -4.86
N SER A 278 -5.41 8.08 -3.57
CA SER A 278 -4.97 6.78 -3.04
C SER A 278 -5.66 6.47 -1.71
N GLY A 279 -5.35 5.32 -1.11
CA GLY A 279 -5.95 4.80 0.13
C GLY A 279 -6.42 3.37 -0.07
N TRP A 280 -6.30 2.52 0.95
CA TRP A 280 -6.56 1.08 0.79
C TRP A 280 -7.99 0.77 0.34
N SER A 281 -9.00 1.35 0.98
CA SER A 281 -10.41 1.22 0.53
C SER A 281 -10.63 1.73 -0.91
N TYR A 282 -9.95 2.82 -1.27
CA TYR A 282 -10.02 3.45 -2.60
C TYR A 282 -9.28 2.64 -3.69
N THR A 283 -8.21 1.92 -3.36
CA THR A 283 -7.45 1.10 -4.31
C THR A 283 -8.00 -0.33 -4.42
N LEU A 284 -8.50 -0.90 -3.32
CA LEU A 284 -9.10 -2.24 -3.29
C LEU A 284 -10.35 -2.35 -4.19
N THR A 285 -11.07 -1.25 -4.40
CA THR A 285 -12.20 -1.20 -5.32
C THR A 285 -11.82 -1.46 -6.78
N ASP A 286 -10.57 -1.20 -7.21
CA ASP A 286 -10.12 -1.58 -8.58
C ASP A 286 -9.69 -3.04 -8.67
N LEU A 287 -9.19 -3.61 -7.58
CA LEU A 287 -8.62 -4.96 -7.54
C LEU A 287 -9.71 -6.05 -7.63
N VAL A 288 -10.88 -5.81 -7.05
CA VAL A 288 -11.98 -6.79 -7.05
C VAL A 288 -12.59 -6.99 -8.45
N PRO A 289 -12.95 -5.94 -9.23
CA PRO A 289 -13.46 -6.13 -10.59
C PRO A 289 -12.37 -6.57 -11.58
N TRP A 290 -11.10 -6.22 -11.34
CA TRP A 290 -9.98 -6.70 -12.18
C TRP A 290 -9.78 -8.21 -12.02
N SER A 291 -9.84 -8.73 -10.80
CA SER A 291 -9.75 -10.18 -10.59
C SER A 291 -10.90 -10.93 -11.26
N HIS A 292 -12.14 -10.41 -11.18
CA HIS A 292 -13.28 -11.00 -11.88
C HIS A 292 -13.13 -10.99 -13.40
N ARG A 293 -12.72 -9.86 -14.01
CA ARG A 293 -12.52 -9.77 -15.48
C ARG A 293 -11.40 -10.68 -15.99
N HIS A 294 -10.31 -10.82 -15.24
CA HIS A 294 -9.22 -11.70 -15.65
C HIS A 294 -9.64 -13.18 -15.62
N PHE A 295 -10.53 -13.57 -14.70
CA PHE A 295 -11.14 -14.89 -14.71
C PHE A 295 -12.07 -15.09 -15.92
N ASP A 296 -12.89 -14.10 -16.26
CA ASP A 296 -13.80 -14.15 -17.41
C ASP A 296 -13.08 -14.20 -18.77
N GLU A 297 -11.84 -13.71 -18.86
CA GLU A 297 -11.00 -13.83 -20.07
C GLU A 297 -10.28 -15.19 -20.17
N ILE A 298 -9.90 -15.79 -19.04
CA ILE A 298 -9.18 -17.07 -19.00
C ILE A 298 -10.12 -18.25 -19.29
N VAL A 299 -11.36 -18.20 -18.81
CA VAL A 299 -12.37 -19.26 -18.99
C VAL A 299 -12.68 -19.56 -20.49
N PRO A 300 -12.95 -18.57 -21.37
CA PRO A 300 -13.17 -18.84 -22.78
C PRO A 300 -11.88 -19.27 -23.50
N CYS A 301 -10.71 -18.78 -23.08
CA CYS A 301 -9.42 -19.18 -23.68
C CYS A 301 -9.11 -20.66 -23.39
N ALA A 302 -9.40 -21.15 -22.18
CA ALA A 302 -9.31 -22.56 -21.83
C ALA A 302 -10.38 -23.41 -22.56
N ALA A 303 -11.60 -22.91 -22.72
CA ALA A 303 -12.65 -23.59 -23.47
C ALA A 303 -12.35 -23.70 -24.98
N GLN A 304 -11.65 -22.71 -25.55
CA GLN A 304 -11.26 -22.69 -26.97
C GLN A 304 -10.08 -23.63 -27.25
N PHE A 305 -9.16 -23.79 -26.29
CA PHE A 305 -8.09 -24.80 -26.36
C PHE A 305 -8.63 -26.24 -26.33
N ILE A 306 -9.74 -26.48 -25.61
CA ILE A 306 -10.44 -27.78 -25.58
C ILE A 306 -11.23 -28.05 -26.87
N LYS A 307 -11.74 -27.01 -27.55
CA LYS A 307 -12.39 -27.16 -28.87
C LYS A 307 -11.39 -27.47 -29.99
N CYS A 308 -10.20 -26.87 -29.98
CA CYS A 308 -9.17 -27.13 -30.99
C CYS A 308 -8.53 -28.52 -30.88
N THR A 309 -8.67 -29.22 -29.75
CA THR A 309 -8.12 -30.56 -29.53
C THR A 309 -9.10 -31.71 -29.84
N ARG A 310 -10.31 -31.40 -30.35
CA ARG A 310 -11.37 -32.39 -30.66
C ARG A 310 -11.71 -32.59 -32.15
N LEU A 311 -10.90 -32.08 -33.08
CA LEU A 311 -11.08 -32.36 -34.51
C LEU A 311 -9.98 -33.33 -35.01
N PRO A 312 -10.32 -34.45 -35.68
CA PRO A 312 -9.34 -35.39 -36.21
C PRO A 312 -8.58 -34.79 -37.42
N PRO A 313 -7.36 -35.27 -37.72
CA PRO A 313 -6.56 -34.74 -38.82
C PRO A 313 -7.08 -35.33 -40.13
N ARG A 314 -7.83 -34.55 -40.90
CA ARG A 314 -7.96 -34.79 -42.34
C ARG A 314 -7.81 -33.48 -43.11
N SER A 315 -6.76 -33.47 -43.93
CA SER A 315 -6.55 -32.66 -45.14
C SER A 315 -6.70 -31.15 -45.03
N CYS A 316 -5.61 -30.47 -44.65
CA CYS A 316 -5.24 -29.21 -45.30
C CYS A 316 -4.24 -29.56 -46.40
N ASP A 317 -4.75 -29.78 -47.61
CA ASP A 317 -3.97 -29.76 -48.85
C ASP A 317 -4.64 -28.71 -49.74
N ARG A 318 -3.87 -27.68 -50.11
CA ARG A 318 -4.03 -26.64 -51.14
C ARG A 318 -5.38 -25.92 -51.33
N GLY A 319 -5.28 -24.59 -51.33
CA GLY A 319 -6.28 -23.63 -51.81
C GLY A 319 -6.12 -22.29 -51.14
#